data_AF-A0A832FR58-F1
#
_entry.id   AF-A0A832FR58-F1
#
_cell.length_a   1.000
_cell.length_b   1.000
_cell.length_c   1.000
_cell.angle_alpha   90.00
_cell.angle_beta   90.00
_cell.angle_gamma   90.00
#
_symmetry.space_group_name_H-M   'P 1'
#
loop_
_entity.id
_entity.type
_entity.pdbx_description
1 polymer ?
#
loop_
_entity_poly.entity_id
_entity_poly.type
_entity_poly.pdbx_seq_one_letter_code
_entity_poly.pdbx_strand_id
1 'polypeptide(L)'
;MVASIILPFLAIIGLILIVYSLYNLSKIYGDNSIFKNALYFIVLFLIGGAILFISSILITGTMLLIPATISSPEELPSIFTSITLTLLFLIVAIISGVISIIGFYFFYKSLGKLAEVSGEGLFKTSGLTLLGGSIVLFIGLLTTIILIGILITLIGGLAILIGFILLA
;
A
#
# COMPACT_ATOMS: atom_id res chain seq x y z
N MET A 1 0.14 20.84 9.03
CA MET A 1 -0.03 21.27 7.63
C MET A 1 1.28 21.35 6.86
N VAL A 2 2.31 22.06 7.36
CA VAL A 2 3.62 22.21 6.66
C VAL A 2 4.32 20.86 6.40
N ALA A 3 4.35 19.96 7.39
CA ALA A 3 4.97 18.63 7.23
C ALA A 3 4.33 17.79 6.12
N SER A 4 3.01 17.84 5.97
CA SER A 4 2.24 17.09 4.98
C SER A 4 2.56 17.48 3.54
N ILE A 5 2.99 18.74 3.32
CA ILE A 5 3.37 19.25 2.00
C ILE A 5 4.83 18.93 1.69
N ILE A 6 5.73 19.00 2.67
CA ILE A 6 7.18 18.82 2.44
C ILE A 6 7.59 17.34 2.30
N LEU A 7 6.97 16.45 3.09
CA LEU A 7 7.31 15.02 3.10
C LEU A 7 7.37 14.36 1.70
N PRO A 8 6.38 14.53 0.80
CA PRO A 8 6.41 13.85 -0.50
C PRO A 8 7.59 14.29 -1.38
N PHE A 9 7.97 15.57 -1.35
CA PHE A 9 9.13 16.05 -2.11
C PHE A 9 10.44 15.48 -1.55
N LEU A 10 10.57 15.45 -0.22
CA LEU A 10 11.75 14.89 0.42
C LEU A 10 11.90 13.38 0.13
N ALA A 11 10.78 12.64 0.11
CA ALA A 11 10.77 11.23 -0.25
C ALA A 11 11.25 11.00 -1.69
N ILE A 12 10.80 11.83 -2.64
CA ILE A 12 11.23 11.75 -4.04
C ILE A 12 12.74 12.05 -4.16
N ILE A 13 13.23 13.10 -3.50
CA ILE A 13 14.65 13.44 -3.52
C ILE A 13 15.49 12.29 -2.94
N GLY A 14 15.07 11.72 -1.80
CA GLY A 14 15.74 10.56 -1.21
C GLY A 14 15.79 9.37 -2.16
N LEU A 15 14.68 9.06 -2.83
CA LEU A 15 14.60 7.97 -3.80
C LEU A 15 15.56 8.20 -4.99
N ILE A 16 15.59 9.42 -5.54
CA ILE A 16 16.50 9.79 -6.64
C ILE A 16 17.95 9.59 -6.23
N LEU A 17 18.34 10.05 -5.04
CA LEU A 17 19.70 9.90 -4.53
C LEU A 17 20.10 8.43 -4.35
N ILE A 18 19.18 7.58 -3.86
CA ILE A 18 19.42 6.14 -3.74
C ILE A 18 19.66 5.51 -5.12
N VAL A 19 18.80 5.81 -6.10
CA VAL A 19 18.91 5.27 -7.46
C VAL A 19 20.19 5.74 -8.14
N TYR A 20 20.54 7.01 -7.98
CA TYR A 20 21.79 7.57 -8.49
C TYR A 20 23.02 6.93 -7.85
N SER A 21 22.97 6.64 -6.54
CA SER A 21 24.05 5.95 -5.84
C SER A 21 24.22 4.53 -6.38
N LEU A 22 23.13 3.77 -6.54
CA LEU A 22 23.18 2.42 -7.10
C LEU A 22 23.64 2.40 -8.56
N TYR A 23 23.31 3.44 -9.34
CA TYR A 23 23.86 3.64 -10.67
C TYR A 23 25.38 3.76 -10.65
N ASN A 24 25.93 4.67 -9.83
CA ASN A 24 27.38 4.86 -9.75
C ASN A 24 28.11 3.62 -9.23
N LEU A 25 27.57 2.95 -8.21
CA LEU A 25 28.14 1.72 -7.69
C LEU A 25 28.13 0.60 -8.74
N SER A 26 27.06 0.51 -9.56
CA SER A 26 27.04 -0.45 -10.67
C SER A 26 28.16 -0.22 -11.70
N LYS A 27 28.59 1.05 -11.88
CA LYS A 27 29.73 1.39 -12.75
C LYS A 27 31.07 1.09 -12.09
N ILE A 28 31.22 1.42 -10.82
CA ILE A 28 32.45 1.17 -10.03
C ILE A 28 32.75 -0.34 -9.97
N TYR A 29 31.74 -1.16 -9.67
CA TYR A 29 31.91 -2.60 -9.55
C TYR A 29 31.75 -3.37 -10.87
N GLY A 30 31.44 -2.68 -11.98
CA GLY A 30 31.25 -3.30 -13.29
C GLY A 30 30.03 -4.22 -13.41
N ASP A 31 29.15 -4.28 -12.40
CA ASP A 31 27.94 -5.11 -12.40
C ASP A 31 26.67 -4.26 -12.61
N ASN A 32 26.23 -4.20 -13.86
CA ASN A 32 24.98 -3.50 -14.23
C ASN A 32 23.72 -4.11 -13.60
N SER A 33 23.78 -5.34 -13.06
CA SER A 33 22.61 -5.99 -12.45
C SER A 33 22.16 -5.28 -11.17
N ILE A 34 23.07 -4.62 -10.44
CA ILE A 34 22.76 -3.79 -9.27
C ILE A 34 21.71 -2.74 -9.67
N PHE A 35 22.06 -1.87 -10.62
CA PHE A 35 21.19 -0.80 -11.06
C PHE A 35 19.92 -1.30 -11.78
N LYS A 36 20.02 -2.35 -12.61
CA LYS A 36 18.85 -2.91 -13.30
C LYS A 36 17.78 -3.41 -12.33
N ASN A 37 18.18 -4.11 -11.27
CA ASN A 37 17.24 -4.56 -10.25
C ASN A 37 16.65 -3.37 -9.47
N ALA A 38 17.44 -2.35 -9.16
CA ALA A 38 16.94 -1.12 -8.54
C ALA A 38 15.90 -0.41 -9.44
N LEU A 39 16.11 -0.36 -10.75
CA LEU A 39 15.13 0.20 -11.69
C LEU A 39 13.82 -0.58 -11.72
N TYR A 40 13.87 -1.93 -11.68
CA TYR A 40 12.65 -2.73 -11.59
C TYR A 40 11.85 -2.42 -10.33
N PHE A 41 12.52 -2.21 -9.20
CA PHE A 41 11.87 -1.72 -7.98
C PHE A 41 11.17 -0.39 -8.22
N ILE A 42 11.86 0.61 -8.77
CA ILE A 42 11.28 1.94 -9.02
C ILE A 42 10.05 1.86 -9.92
N VAL A 43 10.15 1.14 -11.04
CA VAL A 43 9.05 1.03 -11.99
C VAL A 43 7.84 0.36 -11.34
N LEU A 44 8.03 -0.77 -10.65
CA LEU A 44 6.93 -1.48 -10.00
C LEU A 44 6.32 -0.67 -8.85
N PHE A 45 7.16 -0.02 -8.04
CA PHE A 45 6.70 0.83 -6.94
C PHE A 45 5.88 2.02 -7.45
N LEU A 46 6.32 2.68 -8.52
CA LEU A 46 5.57 3.78 -9.14
C LEU A 46 4.27 3.30 -9.78
N ILE A 47 4.26 2.15 -10.46
CA ILE A 47 3.05 1.58 -11.05
C ILE A 47 2.03 1.22 -9.96
N GLY A 48 2.45 0.48 -8.93
CA GLY A 48 1.58 0.10 -7.81
C GLY A 48 1.04 1.33 -7.07
N GLY A 49 1.91 2.31 -6.80
CA GLY A 49 1.51 3.57 -6.16
C GLY A 49 0.56 4.41 -7.00
N ALA A 50 0.80 4.53 -8.30
CA ALA A 50 -0.05 5.29 -9.21
C ALA A 50 -1.45 4.67 -9.36
N ILE A 51 -1.53 3.34 -9.48
CA ILE A 51 -2.82 2.62 -9.53
C ILE A 51 -3.62 2.92 -8.26
N LEU A 52 -3.01 2.76 -7.08
CA LEU A 52 -3.65 3.07 -5.79
C LEU A 52 -4.12 4.51 -5.69
N PHE A 53 -3.26 5.45 -6.09
CA PHE A 53 -3.54 6.88 -6.00
C PHE A 53 -4.68 7.31 -6.93
N ILE A 54 -4.66 6.86 -8.19
CA ILE A 54 -5.72 7.19 -9.15
C ILE A 54 -7.05 6.57 -8.70
N SER A 55 -7.04 5.31 -8.27
CA SER A 55 -8.25 4.65 -7.77
C SER A 55 -8.80 5.29 -6.52
N SER A 56 -7.95 5.76 -5.59
CA SER A 56 -8.42 6.45 -4.39
C SER A 56 -9.09 7.79 -4.72
N ILE A 57 -8.55 8.57 -5.66
CA ILE A 57 -9.17 9.81 -6.13
C ILE A 57 -10.52 9.53 -6.79
N LEU A 58 -10.57 8.56 -7.71
CA LEU A 58 -11.80 8.23 -8.43
C LEU A 58 -12.89 7.79 -7.46
N ILE A 59 -12.57 6.90 -6.51
CA ILE A 59 -13.55 6.36 -5.58
C ILE A 59 -13.97 7.40 -4.54
N THR A 60 -13.03 8.19 -4.02
CA THR A 60 -13.37 9.28 -3.09
C THR A 60 -14.24 10.33 -3.79
N GLY A 61 -13.91 10.66 -5.04
CA GLY A 61 -14.69 11.60 -5.85
C GLY A 61 -16.10 11.10 -6.12
N THR A 62 -16.28 9.81 -6.43
CA THR A 62 -17.63 9.23 -6.62
C THR A 62 -18.40 9.12 -5.32
N MET A 63 -17.76 8.74 -4.21
CA MET A 63 -18.40 8.67 -2.89
C MET A 63 -18.92 10.04 -2.42
N LEU A 64 -18.24 11.12 -2.78
CA LEU A 64 -18.65 12.48 -2.42
C LEU A 64 -19.95 12.91 -3.13
N LEU A 65 -20.30 12.26 -4.24
CA LEU A 65 -21.54 12.50 -4.99
C LEU A 65 -22.72 11.65 -4.50
N ILE A 66 -22.48 10.66 -3.64
CA ILE A 66 -23.52 9.80 -3.07
C ILE A 66 -24.07 10.46 -1.79
N PRO A 67 -25.40 10.66 -1.68
CA PRO A 67 -26.00 11.20 -0.45
C PRO A 67 -25.66 10.35 0.77
N ALA A 68 -25.17 10.98 1.84
CA ALA A 68 -24.74 10.29 3.06
C ALA A 68 -25.89 9.81 3.96
N THR A 69 -27.13 10.18 3.64
CA THR A 69 -28.33 9.86 4.42
C THR A 69 -29.33 9.13 3.55
N ILE A 70 -29.93 8.06 4.10
CA ILE A 70 -31.05 7.36 3.49
C ILE A 70 -32.33 8.05 3.98
N SER A 71 -32.82 8.99 3.18
CA SER A 71 -34.05 9.76 3.36
C SER A 71 -35.25 9.07 2.74
N SER A 72 -35.05 8.18 1.75
CA SER A 72 -36.14 7.50 1.06
C SER A 72 -35.76 6.09 0.56
N PRO A 73 -36.75 5.19 0.33
CA PRO A 73 -36.49 3.85 -0.21
C PRO A 73 -35.86 3.84 -1.61
N GLU A 74 -36.00 4.92 -2.38
CA GLU A 74 -35.42 5.08 -3.72
C GLU A 74 -33.88 5.19 -3.68
N GLU A 75 -33.30 5.43 -2.51
CA GLU A 75 -31.85 5.53 -2.30
C GLU A 75 -31.20 4.17 -1.97
N LEU A 76 -31.96 3.06 -1.84
CA LEU A 76 -31.40 1.71 -1.67
C LEU A 76 -30.31 1.33 -2.70
N PRO A 77 -30.47 1.64 -4.01
CA PRO A 77 -29.44 1.40 -5.02
C PRO A 77 -28.10 2.11 -4.74
N SER A 78 -28.12 3.21 -3.99
CA SER A 78 -26.91 3.97 -3.63
C SER A 78 -26.03 3.22 -2.62
N ILE A 79 -26.63 2.48 -1.69
CA ILE A 79 -25.90 1.65 -0.71
C ILE A 79 -25.16 0.51 -1.42
N PHE A 80 -25.84 -0.16 -2.36
CA PHE A 80 -25.21 -1.22 -3.15
C PHE A 80 -24.05 -0.67 -3.98
N THR A 81 -24.20 0.53 -4.55
CA THR A 81 -23.12 1.21 -5.26
C THR A 81 -21.92 1.48 -4.35
N SER A 82 -22.17 1.96 -3.13
CA SER A 82 -21.12 2.21 -2.12
C SER A 82 -20.38 0.94 -1.71
N ILE A 83 -21.10 -0.15 -1.48
CA ILE A 83 -20.51 -1.46 -1.16
C ILE A 83 -19.67 -1.97 -2.34
N THR A 84 -20.21 -1.92 -3.56
CA THR A 84 -19.50 -2.38 -4.77
C THR A 84 -18.20 -1.60 -5.00
N LEU A 85 -18.24 -0.27 -4.89
CA LEU A 85 -17.05 0.57 -5.05
C LEU A 85 -16.01 0.33 -3.95
N THR A 86 -16.45 0.08 -2.71
CA THR A 86 -15.55 -0.27 -1.60
C THR A 86 -14.85 -1.60 -1.84
N LEU A 87 -15.58 -2.63 -2.29
CA LEU A 87 -15.01 -3.93 -2.63
C LEU A 87 -14.04 -3.83 -3.81
N LEU A 88 -14.37 -3.03 -4.83
CA LEU A 88 -13.48 -2.76 -5.95
C LEU A 88 -12.18 -2.09 -5.49
N PHE A 89 -12.26 -1.09 -4.61
CA PHE A 89 -11.09 -0.44 -4.03
C PHE A 89 -10.19 -1.45 -3.32
N LEU A 90 -10.78 -2.33 -2.51
CA LEU A 90 -10.03 -3.35 -1.76
C LEU A 90 -9.25 -4.28 -2.70
N ILE A 91 -9.89 -4.73 -3.80
CA ILE A 91 -9.24 -5.56 -4.81
C ILE A 91 -8.05 -4.82 -5.44
N VAL A 92 -8.24 -3.56 -5.84
CA VAL A 92 -7.17 -2.74 -6.43
C VAL A 92 -6.04 -2.51 -5.43
N ALA A 93 -6.36 -2.27 -4.16
CA ALA A 93 -5.37 -2.07 -3.11
C ALA A 93 -4.53 -3.34 -2.86
N ILE A 94 -5.17 -4.52 -2.86
CA ILE A 94 -4.48 -5.81 -2.77
C ILE A 94 -3.53 -6.00 -3.96
N ILE A 95 -4.01 -5.80 -5.19
CA ILE A 95 -3.19 -5.95 -6.41
C ILE A 95 -1.97 -5.01 -6.35
N SER A 96 -2.21 -3.75 -5.99
CA SER A 96 -1.14 -2.73 -5.91
C SER A 96 -0.14 -3.03 -4.81
N GLY A 97 -0.59 -3.57 -3.67
CA GLY A 97 0.28 -4.04 -2.59
C GLY A 97 1.17 -5.20 -3.04
N VAL A 98 0.61 -6.18 -3.76
CA VAL A 98 1.38 -7.30 -4.33
C VAL A 98 2.43 -6.81 -5.33
N ILE A 99 2.06 -5.91 -6.26
CA ILE A 99 3.00 -5.28 -7.20
C ILE A 99 4.14 -4.58 -6.45
N SER A 100 3.81 -3.86 -5.38
CA SER A 100 4.80 -3.16 -4.55
C SER A 100 5.77 -4.13 -3.87
N ILE A 101 5.26 -5.25 -3.32
CA ILE A 101 6.10 -6.32 -2.71
C ILE A 101 7.06 -6.92 -3.74
N ILE A 102 6.59 -7.18 -4.97
CA ILE A 102 7.45 -7.65 -6.06
C ILE A 102 8.53 -6.61 -6.38
N GLY A 103 8.18 -5.32 -6.35
CA GLY A 103 9.16 -4.23 -6.43
C GLY A 103 10.22 -4.34 -5.34
N PHE A 104 9.83 -4.44 -4.06
CA PHE A 104 10.76 -4.57 -2.95
C PHE A 104 11.66 -5.82 -3.06
N TYR A 105 11.16 -6.90 -3.66
CA TYR A 105 11.98 -8.07 -3.96
C TYR A 105 13.12 -7.74 -4.93
N PHE A 106 12.87 -6.94 -5.97
CA PHE A 106 13.92 -6.47 -6.86
C PHE A 106 14.91 -5.53 -6.16
N PHE A 107 14.46 -4.70 -5.23
CA PHE A 107 15.36 -3.86 -4.43
C PHE A 107 16.27 -4.71 -3.53
N TYR A 108 15.72 -5.74 -2.88
CA TYR A 108 16.49 -6.74 -2.14
C TYR A 108 17.55 -7.40 -3.04
N LYS A 109 17.21 -7.78 -4.26
CA LYS A 109 18.15 -8.37 -5.22
C LYS A 109 19.26 -7.39 -5.62
N SER A 110 18.94 -6.10 -5.82
CA SER A 110 19.94 -5.05 -6.07
C SER A 110 20.95 -4.95 -4.94
N LEU A 111 20.46 -4.86 -3.70
CA LEU A 111 21.32 -4.72 -2.52
C LEU A 111 22.09 -6.01 -2.20
N GLY A 112 21.51 -7.18 -2.47
CA GLY A 112 22.20 -8.46 -2.38
C GLY A 112 23.39 -8.53 -3.35
N LYS A 113 23.21 -8.09 -4.59
CA LYS A 113 24.31 -8.00 -5.57
C LYS A 113 25.39 -7.02 -5.13
N LEU A 114 24.99 -5.87 -4.59
CA LEU A 114 25.94 -4.92 -4.03
C LEU A 114 26.72 -5.51 -2.84
N ALA A 115 26.07 -6.27 -1.95
CA ALA A 115 26.73 -6.95 -0.84
C ALA A 115 27.76 -7.99 -1.33
N GLU A 116 27.42 -8.74 -2.39
CA GLU A 116 28.32 -9.73 -3.00
C GLU A 116 29.60 -9.08 -3.55
N VAL A 117 29.49 -7.94 -4.23
CA VAL A 117 30.66 -7.29 -4.86
C VAL A 117 31.44 -6.36 -3.92
N SER A 118 30.79 -5.79 -2.92
CA SER A 118 31.43 -4.89 -1.95
C SER A 118 32.03 -5.61 -0.75
N GLY A 119 31.58 -6.84 -0.48
CA GLY A 119 31.91 -7.58 0.75
C GLY A 119 31.13 -7.07 1.98
N GLU A 120 30.29 -6.04 1.84
CA GLU A 120 29.54 -5.44 2.94
C GLU A 120 28.17 -6.11 3.10
N GLY A 121 28.03 -6.91 4.16
CA GLY A 121 26.81 -7.67 4.46
C GLY A 121 25.60 -6.79 4.82
N LEU A 122 25.81 -5.56 5.29
CA LEU A 122 24.73 -4.64 5.68
C LEU A 122 23.77 -4.31 4.54
N PHE A 123 24.23 -4.32 3.28
CA PHE A 123 23.34 -4.10 2.13
C PHE A 123 22.31 -5.23 2.00
N LYS A 124 22.74 -6.49 2.15
CA LYS A 124 21.85 -7.65 2.08
C LYS A 124 20.83 -7.63 3.22
N THR A 125 21.28 -7.34 4.44
CA THR A 125 20.39 -7.22 5.61
C THR A 125 19.39 -6.09 5.44
N SER A 126 19.83 -4.93 4.95
CA SER A 126 18.95 -3.78 4.69
C SER A 126 17.88 -4.11 3.65
N GLY A 127 18.26 -4.79 2.56
CA GLY A 127 17.31 -5.24 1.56
C GLY A 127 16.28 -6.24 2.12
N LEU A 128 16.73 -7.17 2.98
CA LEU A 128 15.84 -8.13 3.63
C LEU A 128 14.87 -7.43 4.59
N THR A 129 15.34 -6.45 5.37
CA THR A 129 14.51 -5.67 6.28
C THR A 129 13.45 -4.87 5.52
N LEU A 130 13.80 -4.27 4.38
CA LEU A 130 12.84 -3.54 3.54
C LEU A 130 11.79 -4.47 2.93
N LEU A 131 12.20 -5.62 2.40
CA LEU A 131 11.28 -6.62 1.86
C LEU A 131 10.37 -7.18 2.95
N GLY A 132 10.94 -7.65 4.07
CA GLY A 132 10.19 -8.16 5.22
C GLY A 132 9.24 -7.11 5.78
N GLY A 133 9.69 -5.86 5.91
CA GLY A 133 8.85 -4.74 6.33
C GLY A 133 7.66 -4.52 5.39
N SER A 134 7.87 -4.56 4.07
CA SER A 134 6.78 -4.42 3.11
C SER A 134 5.74 -5.54 3.21
N ILE A 135 6.18 -6.79 3.43
CA ILE A 135 5.29 -7.95 3.60
C ILE A 135 4.52 -7.85 4.92
N VAL A 136 5.20 -7.52 6.02
CA VAL A 136 4.58 -7.36 7.34
C VAL A 136 3.55 -6.23 7.33
N LEU A 137 3.86 -5.09 6.69
CA LEU A 137 2.90 -3.99 6.54
C LEU A 137 1.67 -4.43 5.74
N PHE A 138 1.85 -5.19 4.66
CA PHE A 138 0.74 -5.68 3.85
C PHE A 138 -0.15 -6.68 4.61
N ILE A 139 0.44 -7.65 5.30
CA ILE A 139 -0.30 -8.61 6.13
C ILE A 139 -0.98 -7.92 7.31
N GLY A 140 -0.29 -6.95 7.93
CA GLY A 140 -0.82 -6.13 9.02
C GLY A 140 -2.07 -5.38 8.59
N LEU A 141 -2.04 -4.74 7.42
CA LEU A 141 -3.19 -4.06 6.82
C LEU A 141 -4.39 -4.99 6.67
N LEU A 142 -4.19 -6.18 6.09
CA LEU A 142 -5.27 -7.16 5.88
C LEU A 142 -5.85 -7.65 7.21
N THR A 143 -4.98 -7.95 8.18
CA THR A 143 -5.41 -8.37 9.52
C THR A 143 -6.24 -7.29 10.20
N THR A 144 -5.82 -6.02 10.12
CA THR A 144 -6.58 -4.90 10.69
C THR A 144 -7.98 -4.77 10.08
N ILE A 145 -8.12 -4.92 8.76
CA ILE A 145 -9.43 -4.86 8.08
C ILE A 145 -10.37 -5.96 8.62
N ILE A 146 -9.86 -7.19 8.77
CA ILE A 146 -10.64 -8.32 9.28
C ILE A 146 -11.07 -8.06 10.74
N LEU A 147 -10.16 -7.58 11.58
CA LEU A 147 -10.46 -7.28 12.99
C LEU A 147 -11.54 -6.20 13.13
N ILE A 148 -11.52 -5.17 12.27
CA ILE A 148 -12.55 -4.13 12.24
C ILE A 148 -13.91 -4.74 11.87
N GLY A 149 -13.98 -5.63 10.87
CA GLY A 149 -15.22 -6.29 10.48
C GLY A 149 -15.85 -7.13 11.61
N ILE A 150 -15.02 -7.90 12.33
CA ILE A 150 -15.44 -8.67 13.50
C ILE A 150 -16.00 -7.75 14.59
N LEU A 151 -15.30 -6.64 14.88
CA LEU A 151 -15.71 -5.67 15.88
C LEU A 151 -17.09 -5.07 15.58
N ILE A 152 -17.33 -4.67 14.32
CA ILE A 152 -18.62 -4.11 13.89
C ILE A 152 -19.74 -5.14 14.06
N THR A 153 -19.49 -6.39 13.71
CA THR A 153 -20.47 -7.48 13.84
C THR A 153 -20.84 -7.73 15.30
N LEU A 154 -19.85 -7.70 16.19
CA LEU A 154 -20.06 -7.85 17.62
C LEU A 154 -20.91 -6.70 18.18
N ILE A 155 -20.60 -5.45 17.81
CA ILE A 155 -21.39 -4.27 18.21
C ILE A 155 -22.83 -4.38 17.73
N GLY A 156 -23.06 -4.80 16.48
CA GLY A 156 -24.40 -5.03 15.95
C GLY A 156 -25.16 -6.12 16.73
N GLY A 157 -24.49 -7.22 17.07
CA GLY A 157 -25.08 -8.28 17.90
C GLY A 157 -25.49 -7.81 19.30
N LEU A 158 -24.67 -6.97 19.95
CA LEU A 158 -25.00 -6.36 21.24
C LEU A 158 -26.21 -5.42 21.13
N ALA A 159 -26.30 -4.61 20.07
CA ALA A 159 -27.44 -3.73 19.84
C ALA A 159 -28.76 -4.52 19.70
N ILE A 160 -28.72 -5.67 19.00
CA ILE A 160 -29.88 -6.58 18.88
C ILE A 160 -30.28 -7.13 20.25
N LEU A 161 -29.31 -7.61 21.05
CA LEU A 161 -29.58 -8.13 22.39
C LEU A 161 -30.23 -7.08 23.30
N ILE A 162 -29.70 -5.86 23.29
CA ILE A 162 -30.28 -4.73 24.05
C ILE A 162 -31.70 -4.44 23.55
N GLY A 163 -31.93 -4.47 22.24
CA GLY A 163 -33.26 -4.31 21.66
C GLY A 163 -34.26 -5.33 22.17
N PHE A 164 -33.89 -6.61 22.29
CA PHE A 164 -34.75 -7.64 22.88
C PHE A 164 -35.00 -7.41 24.37
N ILE A 165 -33.98 -7.01 25.13
CA ILE A 165 -34.12 -6.74 26.58
C ILE A 165 -35.05 -5.56 26.84
N LEU A 166 -35.01 -4.51 26.02
CA LEU A 166 -35.89 -3.34 26.18
C LEU A 166 -37.35 -3.60 25.79
N LEU A 167 -37.62 -4.69 25.07
CA LEU A 167 -38.95 -5.08 24.59
C LEU A 167 -39.67 -6.07 25.53
N ALA A 168 -38.91 -6.71 26.43
CA ALA A 168 -39.39 -7.66 27.45
C ALA A 168 -39.70 -6.95 28.77
#